data_AF-A0A1J3GHQ4-F1
#
_entry.id   AF-A0A1J3GHQ4-F1
#
_cell.length_a   1.000
_cell.length_b   1.000
_cell.length_c   1.000
_cell.angle_alpha   90.00
_cell.angle_beta   90.00
_cell.angle_gamma   90.00
#
_symmetry.space_group_name_H-M   'P 1'
#
loop_
_entity.id
_entity.type
_entity.pdbx_description
1 polymer ?
#
loop_
_entity_poly.entity_id
_entity_poly.type
_entity_poly.pdbx_seq_one_letter_code
_entity_poly.pdbx_strand_id
1 'polypeptide(L)'
;FQESLKKVVEVGFDTTSSKFIEALRTVQRVSKKAIEEKVQVYKRLGFAVDDVWELFKKWPYSLSLSEKNISNSMETFLGLGFSRDEFTMMVKSQPQCIGYSSEMVKKKTEFLVKKMNWPLKAVVSTPAVLGYSLEKRTIPRCNVIKALMAKGLLGSELPPMSTVLAIKNEAFLDRYVRKHHDKELVADLMAIFTAKTSKKQIKDSEQ
;
A
#
# COMPACT_ATOMS: atom_id res chain seq x y z
N PHE A 1 -31.15 -0.17 -13.89
CA PHE A 1 -30.17 -1.09 -14.52
C PHE A 1 -29.59 -0.51 -15.81
N GLN A 2 -30.38 -0.27 -16.86
CA GLN A 2 -29.92 0.23 -18.18
C GLN A 2 -29.15 1.57 -18.09
N GLU A 3 -29.60 2.52 -17.29
CA GLU A 3 -28.90 3.80 -17.11
C GLU A 3 -27.54 3.65 -16.40
N SER A 4 -27.45 2.77 -15.40
CA SER A 4 -26.20 2.43 -14.72
C SER A 4 -25.22 1.71 -15.66
N LEU A 5 -25.74 0.84 -16.52
CA LEU A 5 -24.97 0.13 -17.54
C LEU A 5 -24.35 1.12 -18.52
N LYS A 6 -25.13 2.07 -19.03
CA LYS A 6 -24.66 3.13 -19.93
C LYS A 6 -23.54 3.95 -19.31
N LYS A 7 -23.69 4.38 -18.04
CA LYS A 7 -22.65 5.13 -17.30
C LYS A 7 -21.34 4.36 -17.15
N VAL A 8 -21.38 3.06 -16.85
CA VAL A 8 -20.16 2.25 -16.69
C VAL A 8 -19.49 1.98 -18.04
N VAL A 9 -20.28 1.77 -19.09
CA VAL A 9 -19.75 1.58 -20.46
C VAL A 9 -19.13 2.88 -21.00
N GLU A 10 -19.73 4.04 -20.77
CA GLU A 10 -19.18 5.36 -21.17
C GLU A 10 -17.84 5.67 -20.50
N VAL A 11 -17.64 5.19 -19.26
CA VAL A 11 -16.36 5.30 -18.56
C VAL A 11 -15.31 4.33 -19.14
N GLY A 12 -15.66 3.46 -20.09
CA GLY A 12 -14.69 2.63 -20.82
C GLY A 12 -14.18 1.44 -20.01
N PHE A 13 -15.04 0.82 -19.19
CA PHE A 13 -14.75 -0.47 -18.58
C PHE A 13 -14.82 -1.60 -19.61
N ASP A 14 -13.89 -2.56 -19.50
CA ASP A 14 -14.04 -3.86 -20.17
C ASP A 14 -15.20 -4.62 -19.53
N THR A 15 -16.25 -4.87 -20.32
CA THR A 15 -17.51 -5.49 -19.90
C THR A 15 -17.36 -6.94 -19.47
N THR A 16 -16.24 -7.59 -19.77
CA THR A 16 -15.93 -8.97 -19.36
C THR A 16 -15.15 -9.05 -18.04
N SER A 17 -14.66 -7.91 -17.53
CA SER A 17 -13.83 -7.87 -16.32
C SER A 17 -14.67 -7.92 -15.02
N SER A 18 -14.12 -8.52 -13.96
CA SER A 18 -14.75 -8.47 -12.62
C SER A 18 -14.97 -7.03 -12.13
N LYS A 19 -14.09 -6.12 -12.53
CA LYS A 19 -14.16 -4.68 -12.22
C LYS A 19 -15.41 -4.02 -12.82
N PHE A 20 -15.91 -4.50 -13.96
CA PHE A 20 -17.16 -4.03 -14.53
C PHE A 20 -18.36 -4.35 -13.63
N ILE A 21 -18.42 -5.59 -13.12
CA ILE A 21 -19.48 -6.01 -12.18
C ILE A 21 -19.38 -5.19 -10.88
N GLU A 22 -18.17 -4.98 -10.36
CA GLU A 22 -17.94 -4.14 -9.18
C GLU A 22 -18.37 -2.68 -9.43
N ALA A 23 -18.01 -2.10 -10.56
CA ALA A 23 -18.40 -0.74 -10.95
C ALA A 23 -19.91 -0.60 -11.09
N LEU A 24 -20.57 -1.56 -11.74
CA LEU A 24 -22.02 -1.58 -11.87
C LEU A 24 -22.70 -1.60 -10.51
N ARG A 25 -22.21 -2.42 -9.57
CA ARG A 25 -22.72 -2.46 -8.19
C ARG A 25 -22.51 -1.12 -7.48
N THR A 26 -21.36 -0.47 -7.65
CA THR A 26 -21.10 0.85 -7.07
C THR A 26 -22.09 1.89 -7.60
N VAL A 27 -22.23 2.04 -8.92
CA VAL A 27 -23.11 3.08 -9.51
C VAL A 27 -24.61 2.79 -9.32
N GLN A 28 -24.99 1.55 -9.03
CA GLN A 28 -26.36 1.22 -8.64
C GLN A 28 -26.66 1.61 -7.19
N ARG A 29 -25.67 1.55 -6.30
CA ARG A 29 -25.82 1.87 -4.88
C ARG A 29 -25.67 3.36 -4.58
N VAL A 30 -24.89 4.07 -5.39
CA VAL A 30 -24.59 5.49 -5.18
C VAL A 30 -25.37 6.33 -6.18
N SER A 31 -26.07 7.37 -5.70
CA SER A 31 -26.82 8.27 -6.57
C SER A 31 -25.90 9.11 -7.45
N LYS A 32 -26.39 9.58 -8.62
CA LYS A 32 -25.63 10.44 -9.53
C LYS A 32 -25.09 11.69 -8.82
N LYS A 33 -25.94 12.37 -8.05
CA LYS A 33 -25.56 13.54 -7.25
C LYS A 33 -24.43 13.22 -6.27
N ALA A 34 -24.52 12.10 -5.56
CA ALA A 34 -23.50 11.68 -4.61
C ALA A 34 -22.17 11.27 -5.27
N ILE A 35 -22.20 10.84 -6.53
CA ILE A 35 -20.99 10.63 -7.34
C ILE A 35 -20.35 11.98 -7.69
N GLU A 36 -21.15 12.93 -8.18
CA GLU A 36 -20.69 14.28 -8.53
C GLU A 36 -20.06 15.00 -7.33
N GLU A 37 -20.70 14.94 -6.16
CA GLU A 37 -20.17 15.49 -4.90
C GLU A 37 -18.81 14.89 -4.54
N LYS A 38 -18.64 13.56 -4.67
CA LYS A 38 -17.35 12.88 -4.43
C LYS A 38 -16.29 13.28 -5.44
N VAL A 39 -16.64 13.40 -6.72
CA VAL A 39 -15.71 13.92 -7.74
C VAL A 39 -15.22 15.31 -7.35
N GLN A 40 -16.11 16.19 -6.84
CA GLN A 40 -15.68 17.50 -6.33
C GLN A 40 -14.79 17.40 -5.09
N VAL A 41 -15.02 16.43 -4.19
CA VAL A 41 -14.10 16.16 -3.06
C VAL A 41 -12.71 15.82 -3.60
N TYR A 42 -12.59 14.81 -4.47
CA TYR A 42 -11.30 14.43 -5.06
C TYR A 42 -10.62 15.61 -5.77
N LYS A 43 -11.39 16.44 -6.49
CA LYS A 43 -10.86 17.66 -7.12
C LYS A 43 -10.28 18.65 -6.11
N ARG A 44 -10.98 18.91 -5.00
CA ARG A 44 -10.47 19.75 -3.89
C ARG A 44 -9.21 19.14 -3.25
N LEU A 45 -9.08 17.82 -3.28
CA LEU A 45 -7.88 17.15 -2.79
C LEU A 45 -6.70 17.22 -3.77
N GLY A 46 -6.90 17.67 -5.01
CA GLY A 46 -5.82 17.85 -6.00
C GLY A 46 -5.81 16.81 -7.11
N PHE A 47 -6.84 15.98 -7.24
CA PHE A 47 -6.99 15.08 -8.38
C PHE A 47 -7.60 15.82 -9.58
N ALA A 48 -7.08 15.60 -10.78
CA ALA A 48 -7.79 15.97 -12.00
C ALA A 48 -9.07 15.13 -12.11
N VAL A 49 -10.13 15.67 -12.73
CA VAL A 49 -11.40 14.92 -12.89
C VAL A 49 -11.17 13.61 -13.64
N ASP A 50 -10.32 13.62 -14.67
CA ASP A 50 -9.98 12.41 -15.43
C ASP A 50 -9.25 11.38 -14.56
N ASP A 51 -8.36 11.82 -13.66
CA ASP A 51 -7.69 10.93 -12.70
C ASP A 51 -8.68 10.24 -11.76
N VAL A 52 -9.79 10.91 -11.39
CA VAL A 52 -10.84 10.30 -10.55
C VAL A 52 -11.54 9.18 -11.30
N TRP A 53 -11.81 9.36 -12.60
CA TRP A 53 -12.41 8.32 -13.41
C TRP A 53 -11.43 7.16 -13.69
N GLU A 54 -10.15 7.44 -13.89
CA GLU A 54 -9.12 6.39 -13.95
C GLU A 54 -9.01 5.62 -12.63
N LEU A 55 -9.07 6.31 -11.50
CA LEU A 55 -9.09 5.73 -10.16
C LEU A 55 -10.30 4.78 -10.01
N PHE A 56 -11.48 5.23 -10.44
CA PHE A 56 -12.70 4.41 -10.45
C PHE A 56 -12.57 3.18 -11.34
N LYS A 57 -11.95 3.30 -12.53
CA LYS A 57 -11.65 2.15 -13.41
C LYS A 57 -10.71 1.14 -12.75
N LYS A 58 -9.67 1.60 -12.06
CA LYS A 58 -8.71 0.73 -11.38
C LYS A 58 -9.30 0.05 -10.16
N TRP A 59 -10.10 0.80 -9.38
CA TRP A 59 -10.72 0.35 -8.14
C TRP A 59 -12.10 1.00 -7.96
N PRO A 60 -13.18 0.31 -8.38
CA PRO A 60 -14.53 0.89 -8.39
C PRO A 60 -15.08 1.26 -7.01
N TYR A 61 -14.51 0.71 -5.94
CA TYR A 61 -14.87 1.08 -4.57
C TYR A 61 -14.44 2.50 -4.18
N SER A 62 -13.56 3.15 -4.94
CA SER A 62 -13.11 4.54 -4.69
C SER A 62 -14.26 5.55 -4.60
N LEU A 63 -15.34 5.37 -5.37
CA LEU A 63 -16.55 6.20 -5.31
C LEU A 63 -17.61 5.71 -4.31
N SER A 64 -17.40 4.53 -3.71
CA SER A 64 -18.23 4.01 -2.61
C SER A 64 -17.79 4.52 -1.23
N LEU A 65 -16.60 5.12 -1.14
CA LEU A 65 -16.10 5.73 0.10
C LEU A 65 -16.90 6.98 0.46
N SER A 66 -17.04 7.22 1.77
CA SER A 66 -17.63 8.47 2.25
C SER A 66 -16.66 9.64 2.01
N GLU A 67 -17.19 10.84 1.85
CA GLU A 67 -16.38 12.06 1.69
C GLU A 67 -15.45 12.26 2.90
N LYS A 68 -15.94 11.95 4.10
CA LYS A 68 -15.15 11.98 5.33
C LYS A 68 -13.98 10.99 5.28
N ASN A 69 -14.20 9.77 4.79
CA ASN A 69 -13.11 8.79 4.66
C ASN A 69 -12.03 9.28 3.70
N ILE A 70 -12.43 9.86 2.57
CA ILE A 70 -11.52 10.39 1.54
C ILE A 70 -10.68 11.54 2.11
N SER A 71 -11.32 12.53 2.76
CA SER A 71 -10.63 13.66 3.38
C SER A 71 -9.71 13.23 4.53
N ASN A 72 -10.21 12.40 5.46
CA ASN A 72 -9.43 11.91 6.60
C ASN A 72 -8.19 11.10 6.15
N SER A 73 -8.32 10.35 5.05
CA SER A 73 -7.19 9.63 4.47
C SER A 73 -6.09 10.62 4.09
N MET A 74 -6.42 11.65 3.29
CA MET A 74 -5.44 12.68 2.92
C MET A 74 -4.83 13.36 4.14
N GLU A 75 -5.63 13.80 5.10
CA GLU A 75 -5.14 14.44 6.33
C GLU A 75 -4.15 13.52 7.08
N THR A 76 -4.42 12.22 7.11
CA THR A 76 -3.51 11.25 7.73
C THR A 76 -2.15 11.20 7.03
N PHE A 77 -2.14 11.14 5.69
CA PHE A 77 -0.88 11.14 4.93
C PHE A 77 -0.13 12.47 5.08
N LEU A 78 -0.83 13.61 5.02
CA LEU A 78 -0.21 14.92 5.25
C LEU A 78 0.40 15.02 6.66
N GLY A 79 -0.31 14.55 7.69
CA GLY A 79 0.18 14.50 9.07
C GLY A 79 1.37 13.56 9.30
N LEU A 80 1.62 12.61 8.38
CA LEU A 80 2.79 11.75 8.37
C LEU A 80 3.97 12.34 7.57
N GLY A 81 3.80 13.54 7.01
CA GLY A 81 4.84 14.28 6.28
C GLY A 81 4.85 14.06 4.77
N PHE A 82 3.87 13.35 4.21
CA PHE A 82 3.72 13.27 2.76
C PHE A 82 3.20 14.61 2.21
N SER A 83 3.68 15.02 1.06
CA SER A 83 3.07 16.15 0.33
C SER A 83 1.75 15.74 -0.32
N ARG A 84 0.95 16.74 -0.71
CA ARG A 84 -0.29 16.52 -1.46
C ARG A 84 -0.05 15.79 -2.77
N ASP A 85 1.02 16.15 -3.50
CA ASP A 85 1.37 15.54 -4.78
C ASP A 85 1.86 14.10 -4.61
N GLU A 86 2.62 13.81 -3.56
CA GLU A 86 3.01 12.42 -3.24
C GLU A 86 1.78 11.58 -2.89
N PHE A 87 0.82 12.13 -2.13
CA PHE A 87 -0.43 11.43 -1.85
C PHE A 87 -1.23 11.12 -3.12
N THR A 88 -1.43 12.11 -4.00
CA THR A 88 -2.18 11.89 -5.25
C THR A 88 -1.47 10.87 -6.14
N MET A 89 -0.14 10.94 -6.24
CA MET A 89 0.68 9.95 -6.97
C MET A 89 0.52 8.54 -6.40
N MET A 90 0.55 8.38 -5.07
CA MET A 90 0.35 7.09 -4.41
C MET A 90 -1.06 6.54 -4.67
N VAL A 91 -2.11 7.35 -4.59
CA VAL A 91 -3.48 6.90 -4.84
C VAL A 91 -3.71 6.56 -6.32
N LYS A 92 -3.13 7.32 -7.26
CA LYS A 92 -3.23 7.03 -8.71
C LYS A 92 -2.57 5.70 -9.09
N SER A 93 -1.46 5.36 -8.43
CA SER A 93 -0.73 4.10 -8.66
C SER A 93 -1.30 2.94 -7.84
N GLN A 94 -1.73 3.19 -6.61
CA GLN A 94 -2.31 2.22 -5.69
C GLN A 94 -3.60 2.78 -5.04
N PRO A 95 -4.75 2.63 -5.72
CA PRO A 95 -6.04 3.19 -5.28
C PRO A 95 -6.43 2.85 -3.84
N GLN A 96 -6.09 1.64 -3.37
CA GLN A 96 -6.47 1.18 -2.03
C GLN A 96 -5.86 2.01 -0.90
N CYS A 97 -4.81 2.82 -1.18
CA CYS A 97 -4.23 3.73 -0.19
C CYS A 97 -5.27 4.65 0.45
N ILE A 98 -6.27 5.12 -0.33
CA ILE A 98 -7.30 6.02 0.19
C ILE A 98 -8.33 5.31 1.08
N GLY A 99 -8.40 3.99 1.01
CA GLY A 99 -9.32 3.16 1.81
C GLY A 99 -8.72 2.61 3.10
N TYR A 100 -7.42 2.78 3.35
CA TYR A 100 -6.79 2.29 4.57
C TYR A 100 -7.19 3.13 5.79
N SER A 101 -7.28 2.50 6.96
CA SER A 101 -7.54 3.23 8.20
C SER A 101 -6.32 4.06 8.60
N SER A 102 -6.59 5.16 9.30
CA SER A 102 -5.54 6.07 9.79
C SER A 102 -4.53 5.34 10.67
N GLU A 103 -5.00 4.50 11.58
CA GLU A 103 -4.18 3.73 12.52
C GLU A 103 -3.23 2.79 11.78
N MET A 104 -3.73 2.12 10.73
CA MET A 104 -2.95 1.19 9.94
C MET A 104 -1.84 1.89 9.15
N VAL A 105 -2.16 3.02 8.51
CA VAL A 105 -1.19 3.79 7.73
C VAL A 105 -0.12 4.37 8.64
N LYS A 106 -0.50 4.95 9.79
CA LYS A 106 0.44 5.48 10.79
C LYS A 106 1.39 4.39 11.29
N LYS A 107 0.85 3.29 11.80
CA LYS A 107 1.64 2.17 12.34
C LYS A 107 2.65 1.64 11.32
N LYS A 108 2.24 1.45 10.06
CA LYS A 108 3.14 0.95 9.02
C LYS A 108 4.19 1.96 8.60
N THR A 109 3.81 3.23 8.48
CA THR A 109 4.75 4.30 8.11
C THR A 109 5.78 4.49 9.21
N GLU A 110 5.39 4.48 10.48
CA GLU A 110 6.32 4.56 11.61
C GLU A 110 7.29 3.39 11.64
N PHE A 111 6.80 2.17 11.44
CA PHE A 111 7.68 1.00 11.36
C PHE A 111 8.71 1.13 10.22
N LEU A 112 8.26 1.52 9.03
CA LEU A 112 9.12 1.58 7.83
C LEU A 112 10.11 2.76 7.88
N VAL A 113 9.65 3.93 8.32
CA VAL A 113 10.44 5.16 8.26
C VAL A 113 11.23 5.38 9.53
N LYS A 114 10.60 5.27 10.71
CA LYS A 114 11.30 5.51 11.98
C LYS A 114 12.14 4.31 12.41
N LYS A 115 11.54 3.11 12.42
CA LYS A 115 12.22 1.90 12.97
C LYS A 115 13.14 1.19 11.98
N MET A 116 12.81 1.25 10.70
CA MET A 116 13.65 0.67 9.65
C MET A 116 14.51 1.69 8.93
N ASN A 117 14.32 2.99 9.18
CA ASN A 117 15.13 4.08 8.62
C ASN A 117 15.09 4.19 7.08
N TRP A 118 14.03 3.70 6.43
CA TRP A 118 13.81 4.05 5.02
C TRP A 118 13.32 5.50 4.92
N PRO A 119 13.75 6.26 3.89
CA PRO A 119 13.22 7.59 3.67
C PRO A 119 11.72 7.51 3.32
N LEU A 120 10.95 8.54 3.69
CA LEU A 120 9.51 8.61 3.39
C LEU A 120 9.22 8.43 1.88
N LYS A 121 10.09 8.98 1.02
CA LYS A 121 10.05 8.83 -0.45
C LYS A 121 10.12 7.38 -0.93
N ALA A 122 10.70 6.46 -0.16
CA ALA A 122 10.70 5.04 -0.49
C ALA A 122 9.28 4.45 -0.42
N VAL A 123 8.43 4.95 0.50
CA VAL A 123 7.02 4.56 0.61
C VAL A 123 6.23 5.10 -0.58
N VAL A 124 6.49 6.36 -0.99
CA VAL A 124 5.88 6.97 -2.19
C VAL A 124 6.19 6.15 -3.45
N SER A 125 7.42 5.66 -3.57
CA SER A 125 7.86 4.87 -4.72
C SER A 125 7.30 3.44 -4.73
N THR A 126 6.83 2.94 -3.57
CA THR A 126 6.29 1.56 -3.43
C THR A 126 5.04 1.52 -2.53
N PRO A 127 3.94 2.21 -2.88
CA PRO A 127 2.79 2.37 -1.99
C PRO A 127 2.11 1.06 -1.60
N ALA A 128 2.23 0.02 -2.45
CA ALA A 128 1.71 -1.33 -2.20
C ALA A 128 2.19 -1.95 -0.88
N VAL A 129 3.34 -1.52 -0.34
CA VAL A 129 3.86 -2.01 0.94
C VAL A 129 2.92 -1.71 2.11
N LEU A 130 2.15 -0.62 2.03
CA LEU A 130 1.13 -0.27 3.01
C LEU A 130 -0.04 -1.26 3.01
N GLY A 131 -0.19 -2.08 1.97
CA GLY A 131 -1.18 -3.16 1.91
C GLY A 131 -0.71 -4.48 2.52
N TYR A 132 0.60 -4.73 2.63
CA TYR A 132 1.11 -6.02 3.10
C TYR A 132 1.01 -6.21 4.61
N SER A 133 0.83 -7.45 5.06
CA SER A 133 0.80 -7.76 6.49
C SER A 133 2.11 -7.31 7.17
N LEU A 134 1.97 -6.53 8.24
CA LEU A 134 3.12 -6.11 9.04
C LEU A 134 3.77 -7.34 9.70
N GLU A 135 2.95 -8.18 10.33
CA GLU A 135 3.39 -9.34 11.12
C GLU A 135 3.87 -10.51 10.26
N LYS A 136 3.16 -10.82 9.17
CA LYS A 136 3.40 -12.03 8.37
C LYS A 136 4.37 -11.82 7.20
N ARG A 137 4.62 -10.58 6.80
CA ARG A 137 5.49 -10.27 5.64
C ARG A 137 6.54 -9.23 5.97
N THR A 138 6.15 -8.10 6.53
CA THR A 138 7.04 -6.94 6.64
C THR A 138 8.12 -7.15 7.70
N ILE A 139 7.72 -7.48 8.93
CA ILE A 139 8.64 -7.68 10.06
C ILE A 139 9.63 -8.83 9.79
N PRO A 140 9.21 -10.04 9.37
CA PRO A 140 10.15 -11.14 9.18
C PRO A 140 11.22 -10.82 8.13
N ARG A 141 10.84 -10.15 7.03
CA ARG A 141 11.79 -9.73 6.00
C ARG A 141 12.73 -8.63 6.48
N CYS A 142 12.22 -7.67 7.24
CA CYS A 142 13.04 -6.62 7.84
C CYS A 142 14.04 -7.16 8.86
N ASN A 143 13.67 -8.19 9.62
CA ASN A 143 14.57 -8.86 10.56
C ASN A 143 15.72 -9.58 9.84
N VAL A 144 15.43 -10.25 8.71
CA VAL A 144 16.48 -10.82 7.85
C VAL A 144 17.44 -9.73 7.34
N ILE A 145 16.92 -8.61 6.84
CA ILE A 145 17.76 -7.49 6.39
C ILE A 145 18.62 -6.95 7.54
N LYS A 146 18.05 -6.74 8.73
CA LYS A 146 18.80 -6.30 9.92
C LYS A 146 19.90 -7.27 10.31
N ALA A 147 19.62 -8.58 10.31
CA ALA A 147 20.62 -9.60 10.63
C ALA A 147 21.77 -9.61 9.62
N LEU A 148 21.46 -9.48 8.32
CA LEU A 148 22.47 -9.40 7.26
C LEU A 148 23.34 -8.14 7.40
N MET A 149 22.74 -6.97 7.65
CA MET A 149 23.48 -5.72 7.88
C MET A 149 24.38 -5.82 9.12
N ALA A 150 23.88 -6.37 10.22
CA ALA A 150 24.65 -6.54 11.46
C ALA A 150 25.85 -7.49 11.28
N LYS A 151 25.75 -8.46 10.36
CA LYS A 151 26.83 -9.39 9.99
C LYS A 151 27.75 -8.83 8.89
N GLY A 152 27.53 -7.61 8.40
CA GLY A 152 28.31 -7.01 7.30
C GLY A 152 28.08 -7.66 5.93
N LEU A 153 26.99 -8.40 5.77
CA LEU A 153 26.64 -9.14 4.53
C LEU A 153 25.77 -8.33 3.56
N LEU A 154 25.41 -7.11 3.95
CA LEU A 154 24.80 -6.07 3.13
C LEU A 154 25.60 -4.78 3.34
N GLY A 155 25.50 -3.86 2.36
CA GLY A 155 26.12 -2.53 2.47
C GLY A 155 25.54 -1.72 3.63
N SER A 156 26.13 -0.54 3.86
CA SER A 156 25.67 0.42 4.89
C SER A 156 24.27 0.98 4.62
N GLU A 157 23.83 0.95 3.37
CA GLU A 157 22.52 1.43 2.95
C GLU A 157 21.48 0.31 2.87
N LEU A 158 20.23 0.64 3.19
CA LEU A 158 19.12 -0.29 3.09
C LEU A 158 18.81 -0.63 1.63
N PRO A 159 18.53 -1.90 1.31
CA PRO A 159 18.04 -2.26 -0.01
C PRO A 159 16.72 -1.54 -0.35
N PRO A 160 16.41 -1.33 -1.64
CA PRO A 160 15.16 -0.71 -2.05
C PRO A 160 13.95 -1.49 -1.52
N MET A 161 12.96 -0.76 -0.98
CA MET A 161 11.80 -1.35 -0.31
C MET A 161 11.01 -2.31 -1.21
N SER A 162 10.96 -2.06 -2.52
CA SER A 162 10.35 -2.94 -3.52
C SER A 162 11.00 -4.33 -3.55
N THR A 163 12.33 -4.38 -3.50
CA THR A 163 13.10 -5.64 -3.52
C THR A 163 12.97 -6.44 -2.23
N VAL A 164 12.64 -5.78 -1.12
CA VAL A 164 12.48 -6.44 0.18
C VAL A 164 11.03 -6.87 0.37
N LEU A 165 10.07 -5.97 0.16
CA LEU A 165 8.67 -6.15 0.59
C LEU A 165 7.71 -6.53 -0.54
N ALA A 166 7.92 -6.07 -1.77
CA ALA A 166 6.96 -6.25 -2.86
C ALA A 166 7.13 -7.55 -3.64
N ILE A 167 8.30 -8.20 -3.54
CA ILE A 167 8.56 -9.46 -4.25
C ILE A 167 7.93 -10.69 -3.56
N LYS A 168 7.77 -11.77 -4.33
CA LYS A 168 7.31 -13.08 -3.83
C LYS A 168 8.29 -13.65 -2.78
N ASN A 169 7.81 -14.55 -1.93
CA ASN A 169 8.65 -15.17 -0.90
C ASN A 169 9.88 -15.86 -1.49
N GLU A 170 9.69 -16.64 -2.56
CA GLU A 170 10.80 -17.35 -3.20
C GLU A 170 11.90 -16.41 -3.68
N ALA A 171 11.52 -15.36 -4.41
CA ALA A 171 12.46 -14.35 -4.87
C ALA A 171 13.16 -13.60 -3.71
N PHE A 172 12.49 -13.41 -2.58
CA PHE A 172 13.10 -12.84 -1.37
C PHE A 172 14.13 -13.79 -0.76
N LEU A 173 13.76 -15.07 -0.60
CA LEU A 173 14.62 -16.09 -0.04
C LEU A 173 15.87 -16.30 -0.91
N ASP A 174 15.72 -16.39 -2.22
CA ASP A 174 16.87 -16.54 -3.12
C ASP A 174 17.81 -15.33 -3.04
N ARG A 175 17.24 -14.12 -3.00
CA ARG A 175 18.02 -12.87 -3.00
C ARG A 175 18.75 -12.59 -1.70
N TYR A 176 18.15 -12.90 -0.55
CA TYR A 176 18.66 -12.48 0.75
C TYR A 176 19.04 -13.62 1.68
N VAL A 177 18.60 -14.85 1.40
CA VAL A 177 18.84 -15.99 2.29
C VAL A 177 19.69 -17.06 1.59
N ARG A 178 19.22 -17.67 0.51
CA ARG A 178 19.87 -18.82 -0.14
C ARG A 178 21.08 -18.47 -1.01
N LYS A 179 21.33 -17.18 -1.29
CA LYS A 179 22.54 -16.74 -2.01
C LYS A 179 23.84 -17.00 -1.24
N HIS A 180 23.77 -17.25 0.06
CA HIS A 180 24.94 -17.47 0.91
C HIS A 180 25.38 -18.93 0.85
N HIS A 181 26.69 -19.17 0.71
CA HIS A 181 27.24 -20.53 0.67
C HIS A 181 27.29 -21.22 2.05
N ASP A 182 27.34 -20.42 3.12
CA ASP A 182 27.35 -20.90 4.50
C ASP A 182 25.97 -21.45 4.88
N LYS A 183 25.89 -22.76 5.10
CA LYS A 183 24.65 -23.48 5.43
C LYS A 183 24.10 -23.10 6.81
N GLU A 184 24.95 -22.80 7.78
CA GLU A 184 24.52 -22.40 9.12
C GLU A 184 23.89 -21.02 9.08
N LEU A 185 24.54 -20.08 8.37
CA LEU A 185 23.97 -18.75 8.12
C LEU A 185 22.62 -18.84 7.39
N VAL A 186 22.50 -19.68 6.36
CA VAL A 186 21.22 -19.87 5.64
C VAL A 186 20.14 -20.39 6.59
N ALA A 187 20.46 -21.37 7.45
CA ALA A 187 19.53 -21.91 8.43
C ALA A 187 19.08 -20.84 9.45
N ASP A 188 20.02 -20.03 9.96
CA ASP A 188 19.74 -18.92 10.88
C ASP A 188 18.79 -17.88 10.25
N LEU A 189 19.08 -17.45 9.02
CA LEU A 189 18.25 -16.49 8.31
C LEU A 189 16.85 -17.05 8.00
N MET A 190 16.75 -18.35 7.68
CA MET A 190 15.47 -19.04 7.52
C MET A 190 14.68 -19.11 8.82
N ALA A 191 15.34 -19.34 9.96
CA ALA A 191 14.72 -19.31 11.27
C ALA A 191 14.18 -17.90 11.60
N ILE A 192 14.95 -16.85 11.30
CA ILE A 192 14.50 -15.45 11.46
C ILE A 192 13.28 -15.15 10.57
N PHE A 193 13.30 -15.61 9.32
CA PHE A 193 12.21 -15.39 8.36
C PHE A 193 10.90 -16.10 8.74
N THR A 194 11.00 -17.27 9.39
CA THR A 194 9.84 -18.10 9.77
C THR A 194 9.40 -17.90 11.21
N ALA A 195 10.20 -17.19 12.03
CA ALA A 195 9.87 -16.89 13.41
C ALA A 195 8.51 -16.21 13.52
N LYS A 196 7.68 -16.69 14.46
CA LYS A 196 6.41 -16.04 14.79
C LYS A 196 6.71 -14.66 15.37
N THR A 197 6.24 -13.63 14.69
CA THR A 197 6.27 -12.25 15.22
C THR A 197 5.45 -12.22 16.52
N SER A 198 6.12 -12.08 17.66
CA SER A 198 5.45 -12.06 18.96
C SER A 198 4.84 -10.68 19.24
N LYS A 199 3.76 -10.61 20.05
CA LYS A 199 3.18 -9.34 20.51
C LYS A 199 4.21 -8.43 21.19
N LYS A 200 5.29 -9.00 21.75
CA LYS A 200 6.41 -8.25 22.34
C LYS A 200 7.25 -7.53 21.29
N GLN A 201 7.64 -8.19 20.19
CA GLN A 201 8.33 -7.55 19.06
C GLN A 201 7.49 -6.46 18.37
N ILE A 202 6.16 -6.59 18.46
CA ILE A 202 5.20 -5.59 17.97
C ILE A 202 5.14 -4.39 18.93
N LYS A 203 5.09 -4.60 20.24
CA LYS A 203 5.15 -3.51 21.24
C LYS A 203 6.50 -2.78 21.23
N ASP A 204 7.60 -3.52 21.10
CA ASP A 204 8.95 -2.95 20.89
C ASP A 204 9.08 -2.31 19.47
N SER A 205 8.06 -2.43 18.62
CA SER A 205 7.91 -1.68 17.37
C SER A 205 6.95 -0.50 17.45
N GLU A 206 6.29 -0.32 18.59
CA GLU A 206 5.34 0.75 18.92
C GLU A 206 5.92 1.78 19.91
N GLN A 207 7.15 1.55 20.43
CA GLN A 207 7.93 2.47 21.27
C GLN A 207 9.14 3.03 20.51
#